data_AF-A0A8E0QLA1-F1
#
_entry.id   AF-A0A8E0QLA1-F1
#
_cell.length_a   1.000
_cell.length_b   1.000
_cell.length_c   1.000
_cell.angle_alpha   90.00
_cell.angle_beta   90.00
_cell.angle_gamma   90.00
#
_symmetry.space_group_name_H-M   'P 1'
#
loop_
_entity.id
_entity.type
_entity.pdbx_description
1 polymer ?
#
loop_
_entity_poly.entity_id
_entity_poly.type
_entity_poly.pdbx_seq_one_letter_code
_entity_poly.pdbx_strand_id
1 'polypeptide(L)'
;MAHNLLSIEGGRDVVGDVYISGSKNAGLPIMAASILALEESTLQKAPVLTDSKNFANILRHLGGIVIWRSNSLRIDTTHMENRELPASLTRTLRASILALGPLLARFGHARISLPGGCTIGKRPIDEHINGLEKLGACITLTQRAIEARVSRTGLQGTILQLRTPTVTGTMNLMLAACRARGVTHIRNAAREPEVVDLCHCLITMGMAIQGVGTEHLEIHGRDIPLRPYNYRVMDDRIEGGTFLILGAMAGNPLRIHGCREEHQTVLIETLRTVGAHITIETPAVITIIKAVSPKAIDITTGPYPALSTDLQPQLMALLSISQGVSRIHETVFEQRFNHVAGLLAMGAKIQLVGQIAIIHGVERLAASTVVATDLRAGASLVIAAISAVGVTIIQGLEHVNRGYDRLQDKLIPAQSTSIVCTGLAESNLDLLAVNRLALREIGMNDRAGGKGRKESKRDETGDLHVDGLEF
;
A
#
# COMPACT_ATOMS: atom_id res chain seq x y z
N MET A 1 20.54 14.08 -7.68
CA MET A 1 19.67 13.28 -8.57
C MET A 1 18.59 14.21 -9.06
N ALA A 2 18.27 14.26 -10.36
CA ALA A 2 17.17 15.09 -10.84
C ALA A 2 15.88 14.65 -10.14
N HIS A 3 15.27 15.56 -9.38
CA HIS A 3 13.96 15.30 -8.77
C HIS A 3 12.92 15.47 -9.87
N ASN A 4 12.18 14.41 -10.19
CA ASN A 4 11.08 14.52 -11.14
C ASN A 4 9.99 15.38 -10.52
N LEU A 5 9.64 16.47 -11.18
CA LEU A 5 8.57 17.36 -10.80
C LEU A 5 7.36 17.11 -11.69
N LEU A 6 6.17 17.22 -11.10
CA LEU A 6 4.92 17.20 -11.83
C LEU A 6 4.29 18.57 -11.71
N SER A 7 4.15 19.27 -12.84
CA SER A 7 3.41 20.52 -12.94
C SER A 7 2.01 20.22 -13.47
N ILE A 8 0.98 20.68 -12.76
CA ILE A 8 -0.43 20.48 -13.09
C ILE A 8 -1.13 21.83 -13.09
N GLU A 9 -1.68 22.25 -14.23
CA GLU A 9 -2.59 23.39 -14.33
C GLU A 9 -4.04 22.96 -14.08
N GLY A 10 -4.51 23.02 -12.84
CA GLY A 10 -5.84 22.52 -12.48
C GLY A 10 -7.00 23.45 -12.81
N GLY A 11 -8.20 23.03 -12.38
CA GLY A 11 -9.43 23.83 -12.42
C GLY A 11 -10.31 23.55 -13.65
N ARG A 12 -10.05 22.45 -14.36
CA ARG A 12 -10.80 22.02 -15.54
C ARG A 12 -11.45 20.65 -15.30
N ASP A 13 -12.54 20.39 -16.02
CA ASP A 13 -13.19 19.08 -16.00
C ASP A 13 -12.28 18.01 -16.60
N VAL A 14 -12.37 16.81 -16.05
CA VAL A 14 -11.69 15.59 -16.50
C VAL A 14 -12.71 14.75 -17.27
N VAL A 15 -12.44 14.47 -18.54
CA VAL A 15 -13.39 13.84 -19.45
C VAL A 15 -12.69 12.74 -20.24
N GLY A 16 -13.35 11.61 -20.43
CA GLY A 16 -12.86 10.51 -21.27
C GLY A 16 -12.65 9.22 -20.49
N ASP A 17 -11.65 8.45 -20.90
CA ASP A 17 -11.45 7.06 -20.45
C ASP A 17 -10.10 6.89 -19.74
N VAL A 18 -10.12 6.20 -18.60
CA VAL A 18 -8.90 5.79 -17.88
C VAL A 18 -8.88 4.27 -17.68
N TYR A 19 -7.70 3.68 -17.79
CA TYR A 19 -7.51 2.22 -17.71
C TYR A 19 -6.68 1.84 -16.49
N ILE A 20 -7.28 1.03 -15.61
CA ILE A 20 -6.68 0.63 -14.35
C ILE A 20 -5.65 -0.48 -14.56
N SER A 21 -4.48 -0.32 -13.93
CA SER A 21 -3.38 -1.29 -13.93
C SER A 21 -3.69 -2.47 -13.01
N GLY A 22 -2.85 -3.51 -13.04
CA GLY A 22 -3.01 -4.63 -12.12
C GLY A 22 -2.62 -4.23 -10.70
N SER A 23 -3.24 -4.86 -9.72
CA SER A 23 -3.04 -4.56 -8.29
C SER A 23 -1.62 -4.87 -7.87
N LYS A 24 -0.90 -3.86 -7.37
CA LYS A 24 0.41 -4.07 -6.72
C LYS A 24 0.26 -4.95 -5.48
N ASN A 25 -0.81 -4.72 -4.71
CA ASN A 25 -1.03 -5.39 -3.43
C ASN A 25 -1.43 -6.88 -3.63
N ALA A 26 -1.97 -7.27 -4.80
CA ALA A 26 -2.15 -8.68 -5.18
C ALA A 26 -0.93 -9.26 -5.93
N GLY A 27 -0.27 -8.47 -6.77
CA GLY A 27 0.88 -8.92 -7.54
C GLY A 27 2.06 -9.36 -6.67
N LEU A 28 2.41 -8.59 -5.64
CA LEU A 28 3.53 -8.91 -4.74
C LEU A 28 3.39 -10.27 -4.01
N PRO A 29 2.25 -10.61 -3.36
CA PRO A 29 2.08 -11.93 -2.76
C PRO A 29 2.03 -13.06 -3.80
N ILE A 30 1.50 -12.83 -5.00
CA ILE A 30 1.54 -13.83 -6.08
C ILE A 30 2.99 -14.05 -6.56
N MET A 31 3.79 -12.99 -6.68
CA MET A 31 5.24 -13.12 -6.92
C MET A 31 5.92 -13.93 -5.80
N ALA A 32 5.52 -13.77 -4.54
CA ALA A 32 6.03 -14.58 -3.44
C ALA A 32 5.60 -16.06 -3.56
N ALA A 33 4.38 -16.33 -4.05
CA ALA A 33 3.89 -17.69 -4.29
C ALA A 33 4.77 -18.47 -5.29
N SER A 34 5.43 -17.79 -6.24
CA SER A 34 6.38 -18.43 -7.17
C SER A 34 7.53 -19.17 -6.47
N ILE A 35 7.87 -18.79 -5.23
CA ILE A 35 8.87 -19.50 -4.41
C ILE A 35 8.40 -20.93 -4.11
N LEU A 36 7.09 -21.20 -4.05
CA LEU A 36 6.55 -22.52 -3.74
C LEU A 36 6.49 -23.47 -4.94
N ALA A 37 6.67 -22.95 -6.17
CA ALA A 37 6.69 -23.74 -7.39
C ALA A 37 8.11 -24.24 -7.71
N LEU A 38 8.19 -25.35 -8.44
CA LEU A 38 9.36 -25.73 -9.22
C LEU A 38 8.96 -25.52 -10.68
N GLU A 39 9.81 -24.86 -11.48
CA GLU A 39 9.54 -24.39 -12.86
C GLU A 39 9.06 -22.92 -12.99
N GLU A 40 8.81 -22.52 -14.23
CA GLU A 40 8.50 -21.16 -14.65
C GLU A 40 7.02 -20.82 -14.46
N SER A 41 6.76 -19.75 -13.72
CA SER A 41 5.45 -19.12 -13.61
C SER A 41 5.38 -17.83 -14.44
N THR A 42 4.19 -17.53 -14.98
CA THR A 42 3.90 -16.31 -15.72
C THR A 42 2.80 -15.52 -15.01
N LEU A 43 3.11 -14.26 -14.67
CA LEU A 43 2.18 -13.32 -14.06
C LEU A 43 1.81 -12.22 -15.07
N GLN A 44 0.57 -12.25 -15.56
CA GLN A 44 0.02 -11.24 -16.47
C GLN A 44 -0.52 -10.05 -15.68
N LYS A 45 -0.47 -8.86 -16.31
CA LYS A 45 -0.93 -7.58 -15.74
C LYS A 45 -0.17 -7.18 -14.46
N ALA A 46 1.03 -7.70 -14.24
CA ALA A 46 1.87 -7.26 -13.15
C ALA A 46 2.27 -5.78 -13.37
N PRO A 47 2.04 -4.87 -12.41
CA PRO A 47 2.38 -3.46 -12.61
C PRO A 47 3.89 -3.24 -12.48
N VAL A 48 4.48 -2.44 -13.39
CA VAL A 48 5.94 -2.18 -13.47
C VAL A 48 6.37 -1.09 -12.47
N LEU A 49 6.09 -1.32 -11.20
CA LEU A 49 6.31 -0.37 -10.12
C LEU A 49 7.65 -0.59 -9.43
N THR A 50 8.13 0.42 -8.70
CA THR A 50 9.35 0.31 -7.87
C THR A 50 9.27 -0.86 -6.89
N ASP A 51 8.13 -1.05 -6.22
CA ASP A 51 7.94 -2.16 -5.27
C ASP A 51 7.98 -3.53 -5.99
N SER A 52 7.37 -3.67 -7.18
CA SER A 52 7.44 -4.90 -8.00
C SER A 52 8.87 -5.21 -8.46
N LYS A 53 9.62 -4.17 -8.85
CA LYS A 53 11.05 -4.29 -9.22
C LYS A 53 11.90 -4.72 -8.02
N ASN A 54 11.64 -4.16 -6.85
CA ASN A 54 12.34 -4.54 -5.62
C ASN A 54 12.06 -5.99 -5.23
N PHE A 55 10.81 -6.47 -5.37
CA PHE A 55 10.49 -7.87 -5.11
C PHE A 55 11.10 -8.80 -6.17
N ALA A 56 11.14 -8.39 -7.44
CA ALA A 56 11.88 -9.12 -8.48
C ALA A 56 13.38 -9.24 -8.13
N ASN A 57 13.99 -8.22 -7.53
CA ASN A 57 15.38 -8.28 -7.07
C ASN A 57 15.56 -9.25 -5.89
N ILE A 58 14.57 -9.39 -5.00
CA ILE A 58 14.56 -10.42 -3.96
C ILE A 58 14.57 -11.82 -4.58
N LEU A 59 13.68 -12.08 -5.54
CA LEU A 59 13.62 -13.36 -6.24
C LEU A 59 14.92 -13.68 -6.99
N ARG A 60 15.53 -12.69 -7.64
CA ARG A 60 16.85 -12.84 -8.30
C ARG A 60 17.97 -13.11 -7.33
N HIS A 61 17.99 -12.43 -6.18
CA HIS A 61 18.98 -12.66 -5.13
C HIS A 61 18.94 -14.10 -4.64
N LEU A 62 17.74 -14.68 -4.51
CA LEU A 62 17.51 -16.08 -4.17
C LEU A 62 17.84 -17.06 -5.32
N GLY A 63 18.30 -16.60 -6.48
CA GLY A 63 18.67 -17.45 -7.62
C GLY A 63 17.55 -17.67 -8.65
N GLY A 64 16.41 -17.00 -8.51
CA GLY A 64 15.34 -17.02 -9.52
C GLY A 64 15.65 -16.17 -10.75
N ILE A 65 15.13 -16.55 -11.91
CA ILE A 65 15.23 -15.76 -13.15
C ILE A 65 13.92 -14.99 -13.33
N VAL A 66 14.00 -13.66 -13.28
CA VAL A 66 12.83 -12.77 -13.39
C VAL A 66 12.95 -11.86 -14.60
N ILE A 67 12.05 -12.02 -15.58
CA ILE A 67 12.07 -11.30 -16.86
C ILE A 67 10.71 -10.63 -17.12
N TRP A 68 10.74 -9.33 -17.39
CA TRP A 68 9.59 -8.58 -17.85
C TRP A 68 9.42 -8.74 -19.37
N ARG A 69 8.19 -9.06 -19.81
CA ARG A 69 7.79 -9.18 -21.21
C ARG A 69 6.50 -8.38 -21.42
N SER A 70 6.63 -7.16 -21.93
CA SER A 70 5.50 -6.24 -22.12
C SER A 70 4.68 -6.05 -20.84
N ASN A 71 3.48 -6.64 -20.76
CA ASN A 71 2.57 -6.60 -19.61
C ASN A 71 2.57 -7.91 -18.79
N SER A 72 3.61 -8.73 -18.91
CA SER A 72 3.75 -9.98 -18.17
C SER A 72 5.12 -10.10 -17.51
N LEU A 73 5.16 -10.84 -16.41
CA LEU A 73 6.35 -11.12 -15.63
C LEU A 73 6.57 -12.62 -15.59
N ARG A 74 7.68 -13.08 -16.17
CA ARG A 74 8.13 -14.47 -16.15
C ARG A 74 9.05 -14.69 -14.97
N ILE A 75 8.78 -15.70 -14.16
CA ILE A 75 9.50 -16.01 -12.92
C ILE A 75 9.83 -17.50 -12.91
N ASP A 76 11.10 -17.83 -13.08
CA ASP A 76 11.60 -19.20 -12.95
C ASP A 76 12.33 -19.35 -11.62
N THR A 77 11.85 -20.25 -10.77
CA THR A 77 12.42 -20.55 -9.45
C THR A 77 13.01 -21.96 -9.37
N THR A 78 13.22 -22.64 -10.50
CA THR A 78 13.76 -24.02 -10.58
C THR A 78 15.07 -24.18 -9.82
N HIS A 79 16.00 -23.24 -10.04
CA HIS A 79 17.33 -23.23 -9.42
C HIS A 79 17.44 -22.27 -8.23
N MET A 80 16.31 -21.92 -7.62
CA MET A 80 16.30 -21.05 -6.44
C MET A 80 17.00 -21.74 -5.26
N GLU A 81 17.88 -21.00 -4.60
CA GLU A 81 18.61 -21.40 -3.41
C GLU A 81 18.13 -20.60 -2.20
N ASN A 82 18.21 -21.21 -1.02
CA ASN A 82 17.91 -20.47 0.19
C ASN A 82 19.10 -19.60 0.58
N ARG A 83 18.93 -18.28 0.48
CA ARG A 83 19.94 -17.28 0.85
C ARG A 83 19.34 -16.30 1.84
N GLU A 84 20.18 -15.79 2.74
CA GLU A 84 19.77 -14.70 3.62
C GLU A 84 19.30 -13.49 2.78
N LEU A 85 18.18 -12.90 3.16
CA LEU A 85 17.69 -11.66 2.58
C LEU A 85 18.26 -10.44 3.33
N PRO A 86 19.23 -9.72 2.74
CA PRO A 86 19.92 -8.63 3.42
C PRO A 86 19.06 -7.38 3.57
N ALA A 87 19.51 -6.48 4.45
CA ALA A 87 18.89 -5.18 4.71
C ALA A 87 18.74 -4.31 3.44
N SER A 88 19.66 -4.43 2.48
CA SER A 88 19.62 -3.68 1.22
C SER A 88 18.39 -3.97 0.35
N LEU A 89 17.82 -5.18 0.47
CA LEU A 89 16.61 -5.59 -0.25
C LEU A 89 15.34 -5.44 0.58
N THR A 90 15.43 -5.63 1.89
CA THR A 90 14.25 -5.67 2.80
C THR A 90 13.85 -4.29 3.32
N ARG A 91 14.79 -3.36 3.49
CA ARG A 91 14.48 -2.00 3.97
C ARG A 91 13.77 -1.14 2.93
N THR A 92 14.04 -1.38 1.65
CA THR A 92 13.43 -0.65 0.53
C THR A 92 12.02 -1.15 0.20
N LEU A 93 11.64 -2.33 0.70
CA LEU A 93 10.33 -2.93 0.46
C LEU A 93 9.84 -3.66 1.71
N ARG A 94 8.89 -3.06 2.42
CA ARG A 94 8.28 -3.71 3.60
C ARG A 94 7.60 -5.04 3.27
N ALA A 95 7.02 -5.16 2.06
CA ALA A 95 6.39 -6.39 1.59
C ALA A 95 7.38 -7.55 1.39
N SER A 96 8.69 -7.32 1.51
CA SER A 96 9.72 -8.38 1.53
C SER A 96 9.44 -9.48 2.55
N ILE A 97 8.72 -9.17 3.65
CA ILE A 97 8.28 -10.15 4.64
C ILE A 97 7.43 -11.29 4.05
N LEU A 98 6.77 -11.08 2.90
CA LEU A 98 6.00 -12.12 2.20
C LEU A 98 6.88 -13.27 1.67
N ALA A 99 8.20 -13.09 1.61
CA ALA A 99 9.13 -14.18 1.29
C ALA A 99 9.33 -15.14 2.47
N LEU A 100 9.07 -14.72 3.71
CA LEU A 100 9.38 -15.51 4.91
C LEU A 100 8.63 -16.85 4.95
N GLY A 101 7.30 -16.81 4.82
CA GLY A 101 6.45 -18.01 4.80
C GLY A 101 6.83 -19.02 3.72
N PRO A 102 6.88 -18.64 2.44
CA PRO A 102 7.21 -19.59 1.37
C PRO A 102 8.66 -20.07 1.38
N LEU A 103 9.64 -19.26 1.83
CA LEU A 103 11.02 -19.73 2.03
C LEU A 103 11.08 -20.80 3.12
N LEU A 104 10.41 -20.57 4.24
CA LEU A 104 10.35 -21.53 5.34
C LEU A 104 9.64 -22.82 4.91
N ALA A 105 8.54 -22.71 4.18
CA ALA A 105 7.77 -23.82 3.63
C ALA A 105 8.55 -24.65 2.59
N ARG A 106 9.38 -24.01 1.75
CA ARG A 106 10.17 -24.71 0.72
C ARG A 106 11.48 -25.27 1.24
N PHE A 107 12.21 -24.50 2.05
CA PHE A 107 13.60 -24.81 2.42
C PHE A 107 13.77 -25.19 3.90
N GLY A 108 12.71 -25.16 4.69
CA GLY A 108 12.74 -25.48 6.13
C GLY A 108 13.48 -24.46 7.00
N HIS A 109 14.02 -23.39 6.41
CA HIS A 109 14.64 -22.28 7.13
C HIS A 109 14.54 -21.00 6.32
N ALA A 110 14.64 -19.85 6.98
CA ALA A 110 14.70 -18.54 6.34
C ALA A 110 15.38 -17.55 7.27
N ARG A 111 16.18 -16.63 6.70
CA ARG A 111 16.75 -15.50 7.41
C ARG A 111 16.47 -14.23 6.63
N ILE A 112 15.71 -13.31 7.21
CA ILE A 112 15.31 -12.07 6.57
C ILE A 112 15.62 -10.89 7.49
N SER A 113 16.34 -9.89 6.98
CA SER A 113 16.54 -8.64 7.72
C SER A 113 15.20 -7.96 8.00
N LEU A 114 15.07 -7.35 9.17
CA LEU A 114 13.83 -6.68 9.56
C LEU A 114 13.46 -5.60 8.54
N PRO A 115 12.19 -5.54 8.10
CA PRO A 115 11.72 -4.48 7.23
C PRO A 115 12.03 -3.10 7.81
N GLY A 116 12.23 -2.10 6.94
CA GLY A 116 12.42 -0.72 7.36
C GLY A 116 11.23 -0.15 8.14
N GLY A 117 11.48 0.97 8.84
CA GLY A 117 10.44 1.75 9.51
C GLY A 117 9.40 2.30 8.53
N CYS A 118 8.18 2.56 9.01
CA CYS A 118 7.09 3.10 8.22
C CYS A 118 6.62 4.44 8.82
N THR A 119 6.52 5.46 7.98
CA THR A 119 6.22 6.85 8.39
C THR A 119 4.74 7.11 8.71
N ILE A 120 3.85 6.14 8.46
CA ILE A 120 2.40 6.31 8.67
C ILE A 120 1.88 5.57 9.91
N GLY A 121 2.76 4.93 10.68
CA GLY A 121 2.41 4.26 11.94
C GLY A 121 3.19 2.98 12.20
N LYS A 122 2.98 2.42 13.40
CA LYS A 122 3.52 1.11 13.77
C LYS A 122 2.90 0.03 12.89
N ARG A 123 3.75 -0.85 12.39
CA ARG A 123 3.33 -2.02 11.62
C ARG A 123 4.00 -3.24 12.26
N PRO A 124 3.41 -3.81 13.31
CA PRO A 124 3.98 -4.98 13.95
C PRO A 124 4.03 -6.16 12.97
N ILE A 125 4.96 -7.07 13.21
CA ILE A 125 5.05 -8.35 12.48
C ILE A 125 4.59 -9.53 13.34
N ASP A 126 4.06 -9.26 14.54
CA ASP A 126 3.80 -10.26 15.57
C ASP A 126 2.86 -11.38 15.08
N GLU A 127 1.81 -11.04 14.33
CA GLU A 127 0.90 -12.04 13.74
C GLU A 127 1.62 -12.99 12.76
N HIS A 128 2.62 -12.49 12.01
CA HIS A 128 3.42 -13.34 11.15
C HIS A 128 4.24 -14.34 11.98
N ILE A 129 4.89 -13.84 13.04
CA ILE A 129 5.78 -14.63 13.90
C ILE A 129 4.97 -15.67 14.66
N ASN A 130 3.96 -15.22 15.42
CA ASN A 130 3.09 -16.07 16.22
C ASN A 130 2.41 -17.16 15.38
N GLY A 131 1.97 -16.82 14.16
CA GLY A 131 1.35 -17.78 13.27
C GLY A 131 2.32 -18.84 12.75
N LEU A 132 3.55 -18.45 12.38
CA LEU A 132 4.58 -19.39 11.93
C LEU A 132 5.06 -20.30 13.08
N GLU A 133 5.19 -19.77 14.31
CA GLU A 133 5.51 -20.58 15.49
C GLU A 133 4.43 -21.62 15.78
N LYS A 134 3.15 -21.25 15.66
CA LYS A 134 2.03 -22.19 15.77
C LYS A 134 2.05 -23.28 14.70
N LEU A 135 2.55 -22.96 13.49
CA LEU A 135 2.79 -23.95 12.44
C LEU A 135 4.04 -24.83 12.72
N GLY A 136 4.72 -24.66 13.85
CA GLY A 136 5.87 -25.47 14.26
C GLY A 136 7.24 -24.88 13.90
N ALA A 137 7.31 -23.61 13.53
CA ALA A 137 8.59 -22.92 13.33
C ALA A 137 9.22 -22.54 14.67
N CYS A 138 10.53 -22.64 14.78
CA CYS A 138 11.33 -21.97 15.81
C CYS A 138 11.82 -20.64 15.23
N ILE A 139 11.46 -19.53 15.87
CA ILE A 139 11.82 -18.19 15.41
C ILE A 139 12.67 -17.48 16.45
N THR A 140 13.80 -16.93 16.01
CA THR A 140 14.65 -16.03 16.79
C THR A 140 14.60 -14.64 16.18
N LEU A 141 14.11 -13.67 16.96
CA LEU A 141 14.15 -12.26 16.62
C LEU A 141 15.44 -11.64 17.16
N THR A 142 16.30 -11.18 16.25
CA THR A 142 17.47 -10.36 16.59
C THR A 142 17.16 -8.89 16.36
N GLN A 143 18.03 -7.99 16.81
CA GLN A 143 17.89 -6.54 16.53
C GLN A 143 17.85 -6.19 15.04
N ARG A 144 18.26 -7.10 14.14
CA ARG A 144 18.44 -6.80 12.71
C ARG A 144 17.71 -7.76 11.79
N ALA A 145 17.32 -8.94 12.24
CA ALA A 145 16.80 -9.99 11.39
C ALA A 145 15.84 -10.93 12.13
N ILE A 146 14.97 -11.56 11.35
CA ILE A 146 14.12 -12.69 11.72
C ILE A 146 14.84 -13.95 11.22
N GLU A 147 15.10 -14.88 12.13
CA GLU A 147 15.62 -16.21 11.80
C GLU A 147 14.53 -17.23 12.09
N ALA A 148 14.08 -17.97 11.07
CA ALA A 148 13.07 -19.00 11.21
C ALA A 148 13.61 -20.35 10.75
N ARG A 149 13.34 -21.41 11.51
CA ARG A 149 13.72 -22.80 11.18
C ARG A 149 12.59 -23.74 11.53
N VAL A 150 12.43 -24.82 10.79
CA VAL A 150 11.49 -25.91 11.09
C VAL A 150 12.26 -27.21 11.26
N SER A 151 11.72 -28.13 12.05
CA SER A 151 12.32 -29.46 12.21
C SER A 151 12.18 -30.28 10.93
N ARG A 152 12.77 -31.48 10.88
CA ARG A 152 12.65 -32.37 9.71
C ARG A 152 11.21 -32.74 9.33
N THR A 153 10.25 -32.61 10.25
CA THR A 153 8.84 -32.89 9.97
C THR A 153 8.16 -31.79 9.14
N GLY A 154 8.83 -30.65 8.91
CA GLY A 154 8.23 -29.52 8.22
C GLY A 154 7.22 -28.77 9.10
N LEU A 155 6.57 -27.77 8.50
CA LEU A 155 5.44 -27.07 9.12
C LEU A 155 4.27 -28.03 9.31
N GLN A 156 3.51 -27.88 10.40
CA GLN A 156 2.31 -28.66 10.71
C GLN A 156 1.08 -27.76 10.66
N GLY A 157 0.03 -28.22 9.98
CA GLY A 157 -1.25 -27.52 9.93
C GLY A 157 -1.89 -27.45 11.32
N THR A 158 -2.49 -26.30 11.64
CA THR A 158 -3.13 -26.04 12.93
C THR A 158 -4.16 -24.92 12.81
N ILE A 159 -4.75 -24.50 13.94
CA ILE A 159 -5.63 -23.34 14.02
C ILE A 159 -4.83 -22.07 14.36
N LEU A 160 -4.83 -21.11 13.43
CA LEU A 160 -4.24 -19.78 13.58
C LEU A 160 -5.36 -18.77 13.84
N GLN A 161 -5.58 -18.44 15.12
CA GLN A 161 -6.47 -17.35 15.53
C GLN A 161 -5.70 -16.03 15.51
N LEU A 162 -5.97 -15.17 14.52
CA LEU A 162 -5.35 -13.84 14.42
C LEU A 162 -6.06 -12.86 15.35
N ARG A 163 -5.29 -11.98 16.03
CA ARG A 163 -5.88 -10.93 16.89
C ARG A 163 -6.48 -9.80 16.07
N THR A 164 -5.85 -9.49 14.93
CA THR A 164 -6.34 -8.51 13.96
C THR A 164 -6.29 -9.09 12.55
N PRO A 165 -7.24 -8.72 11.66
CA PRO A 165 -7.26 -9.18 10.28
C PRO A 165 -6.15 -8.50 9.45
N THR A 166 -4.92 -8.96 9.64
CA THR A 166 -3.74 -8.42 8.95
C THR A 166 -3.63 -8.96 7.53
N VAL A 167 -3.65 -8.09 6.53
CA VAL A 167 -3.58 -8.47 5.11
C VAL A 167 -2.29 -9.24 4.81
N THR A 168 -1.13 -8.65 5.08
CA THR A 168 0.15 -9.29 4.80
C THR A 168 0.41 -10.49 5.70
N GLY A 169 -0.10 -10.48 6.95
CA GLY A 169 0.02 -11.62 7.86
C GLY A 169 -0.77 -12.81 7.35
N THR A 170 -2.04 -12.60 6.98
CA THR A 170 -2.91 -13.62 6.38
C THR A 170 -2.25 -14.22 5.14
N MET A 171 -1.75 -13.39 4.21
CA MET A 171 -1.09 -13.86 2.99
C MET A 171 0.19 -14.66 3.28
N ASN A 172 1.04 -14.18 4.19
CA ASN A 172 2.29 -14.85 4.52
C ASN A 172 2.06 -16.23 5.20
N LEU A 173 1.08 -16.29 6.12
CA LEU A 173 0.70 -17.52 6.79
C LEU A 173 0.03 -18.50 5.83
N MET A 174 -0.80 -18.01 4.91
CA MET A 174 -1.39 -18.80 3.85
C MET A 174 -0.31 -19.42 2.94
N LEU A 175 0.68 -18.62 2.50
CA LEU A 175 1.82 -19.11 1.72
C LEU A 175 2.62 -20.20 2.47
N ALA A 176 2.82 -20.03 3.78
CA ALA A 176 3.48 -21.04 4.60
C ALA A 176 2.65 -22.34 4.71
N ALA A 177 1.35 -22.19 4.95
CA ALA A 177 0.41 -23.30 5.12
C ALA A 177 0.28 -24.19 3.88
N CYS A 178 0.56 -23.68 2.68
CA CYS A 178 0.51 -24.46 1.44
C CYS A 178 1.37 -25.74 1.46
N ARG A 179 2.51 -25.72 2.17
CA ARG A 179 3.42 -26.89 2.31
C ARG A 179 3.42 -27.46 3.73
N ALA A 180 2.51 -27.02 4.59
CA ALA A 180 2.37 -27.58 5.93
C ALA A 180 1.69 -28.96 5.84
N ARG A 181 2.07 -29.88 6.73
CA ARG A 181 1.44 -31.19 6.80
C ARG A 181 0.07 -31.08 7.46
N GLY A 182 -1.00 -31.49 6.78
CA GLY A 182 -2.37 -31.45 7.30
C GLY A 182 -3.11 -30.16 6.94
N VAL A 183 -4.15 -29.84 7.72
CA VAL A 183 -5.05 -28.72 7.43
C VAL A 183 -4.73 -27.53 8.35
N THR A 184 -4.62 -26.34 7.77
CA THR A 184 -4.46 -25.09 8.52
C THR A 184 -5.76 -24.29 8.45
N HIS A 185 -6.26 -23.85 9.60
CA HIS A 185 -7.39 -22.92 9.67
C HIS A 185 -6.89 -21.53 10.08
N ILE A 186 -7.03 -20.52 9.22
CA ILE A 186 -6.76 -19.13 9.58
C ILE A 186 -8.08 -18.46 9.93
N ARG A 187 -8.27 -18.11 11.20
CA ARG A 187 -9.47 -17.44 11.73
C ARG A 187 -9.20 -15.96 11.95
N ASN A 188 -10.23 -15.13 11.77
CA ASN A 188 -10.12 -13.68 11.67
C ASN A 188 -9.13 -13.28 10.55
N ALA A 189 -9.17 -14.02 9.44
CA ALA A 189 -8.38 -13.75 8.25
C ALA A 189 -8.81 -12.43 7.59
N ALA A 190 -7.85 -11.75 6.99
CA ALA A 190 -8.12 -10.55 6.20
C ALA A 190 -8.93 -10.92 4.95
N ARG A 191 -9.93 -10.11 4.60
CA ARG A 191 -10.95 -10.40 3.58
C ARG A 191 -10.77 -9.60 2.30
N GLU A 192 -9.70 -8.83 2.21
CA GLU A 192 -9.40 -7.95 1.10
C GLU A 192 -9.38 -8.73 -0.23
N PRO A 193 -9.84 -8.10 -1.34
CA PRO A 193 -9.80 -8.71 -2.67
C PRO A 193 -8.42 -9.26 -3.07
N GLU A 194 -7.34 -8.64 -2.57
CA GLU A 194 -5.98 -9.12 -2.82
C GLU A 194 -5.67 -10.47 -2.15
N VAL A 195 -6.29 -10.77 -0.99
CA VAL A 195 -6.20 -12.08 -0.32
C VAL A 195 -6.95 -13.13 -1.15
N VAL A 196 -8.12 -12.76 -1.67
CA VAL A 196 -8.93 -13.59 -2.57
C VAL A 196 -8.16 -13.92 -3.85
N ASP A 197 -7.51 -12.93 -4.46
CA ASP A 197 -6.71 -13.12 -5.68
C ASP A 197 -5.52 -14.06 -5.46
N LEU A 198 -4.85 -13.96 -4.30
CA LEU A 198 -3.82 -14.93 -3.91
C LEU A 198 -4.41 -16.34 -3.74
N CYS A 199 -5.57 -16.49 -3.08
CA CYS A 199 -6.22 -17.80 -2.92
C CYS A 199 -6.49 -18.44 -4.30
N HIS A 200 -7.07 -17.67 -5.22
CA HIS A 200 -7.35 -18.15 -6.58
C HIS A 200 -6.07 -18.55 -7.31
N CYS A 201 -4.99 -17.75 -7.22
CA CYS A 201 -3.71 -18.12 -7.79
C CYS A 201 -3.19 -19.45 -7.21
N LEU A 202 -3.17 -19.61 -5.89
CA LEU A 202 -2.74 -20.83 -5.21
C LEU A 202 -3.59 -22.06 -5.59
N ILE A 203 -4.90 -21.87 -5.80
CA ILE A 203 -5.78 -22.94 -6.30
C ILE A 203 -5.35 -23.38 -7.71
N THR A 204 -5.00 -22.46 -8.61
CA THR A 204 -4.47 -22.84 -9.94
C THR A 204 -3.13 -23.57 -9.85
N MET A 205 -2.35 -23.32 -8.79
CA MET A 205 -1.12 -24.05 -8.46
C MET A 205 -1.37 -25.44 -7.82
N GLY A 206 -2.62 -25.84 -7.64
CA GLY A 206 -3.02 -27.15 -7.13
C GLY A 206 -3.32 -27.22 -5.63
N MET A 207 -3.57 -26.08 -4.99
CA MET A 207 -4.03 -26.05 -3.60
C MET A 207 -5.55 -26.23 -3.48
N ALA A 208 -5.98 -26.87 -2.40
CA ALA A 208 -7.39 -26.84 -1.97
C ALA A 208 -7.53 -25.83 -0.83
N ILE A 209 -8.30 -24.78 -1.07
CA ILE A 209 -8.55 -23.68 -0.14
C ILE A 209 -10.06 -23.45 -0.05
N GLN A 210 -10.62 -23.47 1.16
CA GLN A 210 -12.03 -23.17 1.42
C GLN A 210 -12.19 -21.87 2.22
N GLY A 211 -13.38 -21.27 2.15
CA GLY A 211 -13.68 -20.02 2.87
C GLY A 211 -13.08 -18.76 2.25
N VAL A 212 -12.69 -18.82 0.97
CA VAL A 212 -12.14 -17.67 0.22
C VAL A 212 -13.05 -16.45 0.34
N GLY A 213 -12.49 -15.31 0.74
CA GLY A 213 -13.22 -14.04 0.95
C GLY A 213 -13.94 -13.93 2.31
N THR A 214 -13.87 -14.97 3.13
CA THR A 214 -14.42 -14.99 4.50
C THR A 214 -13.32 -14.81 5.55
N GLU A 215 -13.72 -14.61 6.80
CA GLU A 215 -12.79 -14.51 7.94
C GLU A 215 -12.21 -15.86 8.40
N HIS A 216 -12.65 -16.98 7.80
CA HIS A 216 -12.12 -18.31 8.08
C HIS A 216 -11.61 -18.93 6.78
N LEU A 217 -10.30 -19.11 6.68
CA LEU A 217 -9.67 -19.84 5.57
C LEU A 217 -9.29 -21.23 6.04
N GLU A 218 -9.63 -22.25 5.25
CA GLU A 218 -9.17 -23.63 5.45
C GLU A 218 -8.24 -24.02 4.31
N ILE A 219 -6.98 -24.32 4.63
CA ILE A 219 -5.91 -24.58 3.67
C ILE A 219 -5.44 -26.02 3.88
N HIS A 220 -5.64 -26.86 2.87
CA HIS A 220 -5.15 -28.23 2.88
C HIS A 220 -3.71 -28.27 2.35
N GLY A 221 -2.75 -28.28 3.26
CA GLY A 221 -1.34 -28.29 2.90
C GLY A 221 -0.90 -29.61 2.26
N ARG A 222 0.17 -29.55 1.48
CA ARG A 222 0.65 -30.68 0.66
C ARG A 222 2.14 -30.90 0.83
N ASP A 223 2.56 -32.17 0.75
CA ASP A 223 3.97 -32.58 0.92
C ASP A 223 4.80 -32.51 -0.37
N ILE A 224 4.17 -32.21 -1.53
CA ILE A 224 4.86 -31.93 -2.80
C ILE A 224 4.89 -30.44 -3.19
N PRO A 225 5.88 -30.00 -3.98
CA PRO A 225 5.92 -28.65 -4.55
C PRO A 225 4.64 -28.28 -5.31
N LEU A 226 4.31 -27.00 -5.30
CA LEU A 226 3.17 -26.48 -6.05
C LEU A 226 3.49 -26.45 -7.55
N ARG A 227 2.45 -26.45 -8.38
CA ARG A 227 2.60 -26.30 -9.83
C ARG A 227 2.91 -24.82 -10.18
N PRO A 228 3.66 -24.54 -11.25
CA PRO A 228 3.77 -23.18 -11.77
C PRO A 228 2.39 -22.64 -12.19
N TYR A 229 2.25 -21.33 -12.18
CA TYR A 229 1.01 -20.66 -12.59
C TYR A 229 1.17 -19.89 -13.90
N ASN A 230 0.09 -19.78 -14.67
CA ASN A 230 -0.12 -18.72 -15.66
C ASN A 230 -1.36 -17.94 -15.22
N TYR A 231 -1.13 -16.82 -14.53
CA TYR A 231 -2.16 -16.14 -13.77
C TYR A 231 -2.21 -14.65 -14.12
N ARG A 232 -3.41 -14.07 -14.17
CA ARG A 232 -3.62 -12.64 -14.40
C ARG A 232 -4.02 -11.97 -13.10
N VAL A 233 -3.22 -11.00 -12.65
CA VAL A 233 -3.49 -10.23 -11.43
C VAL A 233 -4.81 -9.44 -11.58
N MET A 234 -5.58 -9.37 -10.51
CA MET A 234 -6.76 -8.50 -10.42
C MET A 234 -6.43 -7.03 -10.71
N ASP A 235 -7.44 -6.24 -11.08
CA ASP A 235 -7.30 -4.79 -11.22
C ASP A 235 -7.00 -4.10 -9.88
N ASP A 236 -6.24 -3.01 -9.90
CA ASP A 236 -5.92 -2.23 -8.70
C ASP A 236 -7.12 -1.41 -8.22
N ARG A 237 -7.82 -1.93 -7.20
CA ARG A 237 -8.98 -1.24 -6.60
C ARG A 237 -8.60 0.10 -5.96
N ILE A 238 -7.36 0.31 -5.53
CA ILE A 238 -6.97 1.60 -4.94
C ILE A 238 -6.73 2.63 -6.03
N GLU A 239 -6.14 2.22 -7.15
CA GLU A 239 -6.05 3.08 -8.34
C GLU A 239 -7.43 3.41 -8.89
N GLY A 240 -8.30 2.40 -9.08
CA GLY A 240 -9.70 2.60 -9.49
C GLY A 240 -10.46 3.54 -8.57
N GLY A 241 -10.32 3.37 -7.25
CA GLY A 241 -10.90 4.26 -6.26
C GLY A 241 -10.34 5.68 -6.31
N THR A 242 -9.06 5.84 -6.61
CA THR A 242 -8.43 7.17 -6.78
C THR A 242 -9.04 7.92 -7.95
N PHE A 243 -9.24 7.24 -9.09
CA PHE A 243 -9.89 7.85 -10.26
C PHE A 243 -11.39 8.09 -10.04
N LEU A 244 -12.07 7.24 -9.27
CA LEU A 244 -13.46 7.50 -8.86
C LEU A 244 -13.54 8.77 -8.01
N ILE A 245 -12.63 8.95 -7.05
CA ILE A 245 -12.62 10.16 -6.21
C ILE A 245 -12.27 11.40 -7.06
N LEU A 246 -11.29 11.31 -7.96
CA LEU A 246 -11.01 12.36 -8.92
C LEU A 246 -12.24 12.70 -9.77
N GLY A 247 -12.95 11.68 -10.25
CA GLY A 247 -14.18 11.83 -11.02
C GLY A 247 -15.30 12.51 -10.22
N ALA A 248 -15.40 12.25 -8.92
CA ALA A 248 -16.34 12.96 -8.05
C ALA A 248 -15.97 14.44 -7.87
N MET A 249 -14.68 14.79 -7.91
CA MET A 249 -14.21 16.17 -7.81
C MET A 249 -14.33 16.94 -9.13
N ALA A 250 -14.00 16.30 -10.27
CA ALA A 250 -13.80 16.99 -11.54
C ALA A 250 -14.27 16.23 -12.80
N GLY A 251 -14.80 15.01 -12.70
CA GLY A 251 -15.19 14.18 -13.85
C GLY A 251 -16.45 14.66 -14.59
N ASN A 252 -16.48 14.69 -15.94
CA ASN A 252 -17.67 15.13 -16.69
C ASN A 252 -17.78 14.70 -18.18
N PRO A 253 -18.10 13.44 -18.52
CA PRO A 253 -18.02 12.23 -17.71
C PRO A 253 -16.62 11.59 -17.77
N LEU A 254 -16.23 10.92 -16.69
CA LEU A 254 -15.02 10.09 -16.63
C LEU A 254 -15.41 8.60 -16.57
N ARG A 255 -14.93 7.80 -17.53
CA ARG A 255 -15.15 6.35 -17.61
C ARG A 255 -13.90 5.62 -17.13
N ILE A 256 -14.06 4.69 -16.19
CA ILE A 256 -12.95 4.02 -15.51
C ILE A 256 -13.02 2.53 -15.81
N HIS A 257 -12.10 2.05 -16.65
CA HIS A 257 -12.00 0.67 -17.12
C HIS A 257 -11.13 -0.18 -16.20
N GLY A 258 -11.60 -1.39 -15.85
CA GLY A 258 -10.94 -2.24 -14.86
C GLY A 258 -11.26 -1.82 -13.43
N CYS A 259 -12.36 -1.10 -13.20
CA CYS A 259 -12.83 -0.75 -11.86
C CYS A 259 -14.00 -1.65 -11.50
N ARG A 260 -13.75 -2.70 -10.72
CA ARG A 260 -14.77 -3.69 -10.36
C ARG A 260 -15.72 -3.14 -9.30
N GLU A 261 -17.02 -3.11 -9.59
CA GLU A 261 -18.06 -2.61 -8.67
C GLU A 261 -17.96 -3.26 -7.29
N GLU A 262 -17.86 -4.59 -7.25
CA GLU A 262 -17.82 -5.39 -6.02
C GLU A 262 -16.63 -5.03 -5.10
N HIS A 263 -15.54 -4.49 -5.66
CA HIS A 263 -14.38 -4.05 -4.88
C HIS A 263 -14.51 -2.59 -4.39
N GLN A 264 -15.52 -1.87 -4.88
CA GLN A 264 -15.74 -0.44 -4.66
C GLN A 264 -17.06 -0.12 -3.99
N THR A 265 -17.87 -1.12 -3.60
CA THR A 265 -19.24 -0.93 -3.10
C THR A 265 -19.37 0.22 -2.09
N VAL A 266 -18.59 0.17 -1.00
CA VAL A 266 -18.62 1.23 0.05
C VAL A 266 -18.14 2.58 -0.48
N LEU A 267 -17.14 2.61 -1.37
CA LEU A 267 -16.68 3.85 -1.98
C LEU A 267 -17.75 4.47 -2.90
N ILE A 268 -18.41 3.65 -3.73
CA ILE A 268 -19.47 4.10 -4.64
C ILE A 268 -20.62 4.71 -3.83
N GLU A 269 -21.05 4.05 -2.75
CA GLU A 269 -22.08 4.57 -1.85
C GLU A 269 -21.65 5.88 -1.18
N THR A 270 -20.39 5.95 -0.73
CA THR A 270 -19.80 7.15 -0.15
C THR A 270 -19.83 8.31 -1.16
N LEU A 271 -19.38 8.10 -2.40
CA LEU A 271 -19.34 9.13 -3.43
C LEU A 271 -20.74 9.55 -3.90
N ARG A 272 -21.71 8.63 -3.96
CA ARG A 272 -23.13 8.96 -4.20
C ARG A 272 -23.69 9.84 -3.08
N THR A 273 -23.34 9.55 -1.83
CA THR A 273 -23.75 10.35 -0.65
C THR A 273 -23.16 11.76 -0.70
N VAL A 274 -21.89 11.88 -1.12
CA VAL A 274 -21.25 13.18 -1.39
C VAL A 274 -21.95 13.92 -2.54
N GLY A 275 -22.59 13.21 -3.47
CA GLY A 275 -23.41 13.79 -4.54
C GLY A 275 -22.89 13.56 -5.95
N ALA A 276 -21.93 12.66 -6.15
CA ALA A 276 -21.47 12.28 -7.48
C ALA A 276 -22.50 11.37 -8.17
N HIS A 277 -22.64 11.51 -9.49
CA HIS A 277 -23.51 10.64 -10.28
C HIS A 277 -22.68 9.47 -10.81
N ILE A 278 -23.03 8.24 -10.43
CA ILE A 278 -22.25 7.04 -10.76
C ILE A 278 -23.13 6.02 -11.48
N THR A 279 -22.76 5.70 -12.71
CA THR A 279 -23.36 4.67 -13.54
C THR A 279 -22.41 3.48 -13.67
N ILE A 280 -22.94 2.29 -13.45
CA ILE A 280 -22.20 1.04 -13.63
C ILE A 280 -22.59 0.49 -14.99
N GLU A 281 -21.67 0.61 -15.95
CA GLU A 281 -21.94 0.22 -17.34
C GLU A 281 -21.76 -1.29 -17.52
N THR A 282 -20.75 -1.83 -16.87
CA THR A 282 -20.49 -3.27 -16.74
C THR A 282 -19.89 -3.52 -15.35
N PRO A 283 -19.78 -4.78 -14.90
CA PRO A 283 -19.15 -5.07 -13.61
C PRO A 283 -17.72 -4.54 -13.43
N ALA A 284 -17.02 -4.17 -14.52
CA ALA A 284 -15.64 -3.67 -14.51
C ALA A 284 -15.47 -2.27 -15.13
N VAL A 285 -16.56 -1.60 -15.50
CA VAL A 285 -16.52 -0.24 -16.08
C VAL A 285 -17.52 0.64 -15.35
N ILE A 286 -16.99 1.68 -14.70
CA ILE A 286 -17.77 2.64 -13.94
C ILE A 286 -17.60 4.02 -14.55
N THR A 287 -18.71 4.70 -14.79
CA THR A 287 -18.74 6.07 -15.29
C THR A 287 -19.20 7.00 -14.19
N ILE A 288 -18.47 8.09 -14.00
CA ILE A 288 -18.74 9.06 -12.96
C ILE A 288 -18.80 10.49 -13.51
N ILE A 289 -19.77 11.23 -13.01
CA ILE A 289 -19.92 12.67 -13.20
C ILE A 289 -19.80 13.33 -11.82
N LYS A 290 -19.05 14.43 -11.78
CA LYS A 290 -18.68 15.16 -10.57
C LYS A 290 -19.88 15.56 -9.72
N ALA A 291 -19.64 15.68 -8.42
CA ALA A 291 -20.57 16.31 -7.51
C ALA A 291 -20.51 17.83 -7.70
N VAL A 292 -21.60 18.45 -8.17
CA VAL A 292 -21.67 19.91 -8.40
C VAL A 292 -21.53 20.69 -7.10
N SER A 293 -22.05 20.15 -5.99
CA SER A 293 -21.90 20.70 -4.65
C SER A 293 -21.67 19.55 -3.68
N PRO A 294 -20.40 19.09 -3.53
CA PRO A 294 -20.08 17.93 -2.71
C PRO A 294 -20.58 18.14 -1.29
N LYS A 295 -21.33 17.19 -0.73
CA LYS A 295 -21.83 17.28 0.65
C LYS A 295 -20.78 16.81 1.65
N ALA A 296 -20.69 17.49 2.79
CA ALA A 296 -19.89 17.01 3.90
C ALA A 296 -20.48 15.71 4.47
N ILE A 297 -19.60 14.76 4.80
CA ILE A 297 -19.95 13.47 5.39
C ILE A 297 -18.90 13.03 6.39
N ASP A 298 -19.30 12.20 7.35
CA ASP A 298 -18.36 11.55 8.26
C ASP A 298 -18.01 10.15 7.73
N ILE A 299 -16.71 9.83 7.69
CA ILE A 299 -16.21 8.52 7.24
C ILE A 299 -15.27 7.91 8.28
N THR A 300 -15.30 6.58 8.38
CA THR A 300 -14.40 5.81 9.25
C THR A 300 -13.72 4.73 8.41
N THR A 301 -12.40 4.63 8.49
CA THR A 301 -11.65 3.57 7.81
C THR A 301 -11.77 2.24 8.57
N GLY A 302 -11.47 1.12 7.92
CA GLY A 302 -11.40 -0.17 8.59
C GLY A 302 -10.92 -1.29 7.68
N PRO A 303 -10.79 -2.52 8.21
CA PRO A 303 -10.54 -3.73 7.41
C PRO A 303 -11.66 -3.96 6.39
N TYR A 304 -11.35 -4.54 5.24
CA TYR A 304 -12.36 -4.83 4.22
C TYR A 304 -13.47 -5.74 4.80
N PRO A 305 -14.78 -5.45 4.54
CA PRO A 305 -15.31 -4.57 3.50
C PRO A 305 -15.51 -3.10 3.89
N ALA A 306 -15.03 -2.64 5.05
CA ALA A 306 -15.10 -1.22 5.41
C ALA A 306 -14.27 -0.35 4.47
N LEU A 307 -14.42 0.97 4.60
CA LEU A 307 -13.73 1.93 3.74
C LEU A 307 -12.21 1.81 3.90
N SER A 308 -11.53 1.63 2.76
CA SER A 308 -10.09 1.40 2.73
C SER A 308 -9.30 2.61 3.23
N THR A 309 -8.45 2.42 4.24
CA THR A 309 -7.46 3.43 4.67
C THR A 309 -6.57 3.91 3.51
N ASP A 310 -6.37 3.08 2.48
CA ASP A 310 -5.58 3.45 1.30
C ASP A 310 -6.23 4.51 0.39
N LEU A 311 -7.53 4.76 0.58
CA LEU A 311 -8.30 5.80 -0.12
C LEU A 311 -8.62 7.01 0.78
N GLN A 312 -8.25 6.94 2.06
CA GLN A 312 -8.53 8.02 3.02
C GLN A 312 -7.91 9.37 2.59
N PRO A 313 -6.62 9.44 2.17
CA PRO A 313 -6.05 10.72 1.74
C PRO A 313 -6.79 11.37 0.57
N GLN A 314 -7.22 10.55 -0.39
CA GLN A 314 -7.92 10.99 -1.59
C GLN A 314 -9.31 11.51 -1.23
N LEU A 315 -10.03 10.81 -0.34
CA LEU A 315 -11.32 11.28 0.18
C LEU A 315 -11.17 12.58 0.97
N MET A 316 -10.08 12.76 1.72
CA MET A 316 -9.81 14.04 2.40
C MET A 316 -9.67 15.19 1.40
N ALA A 317 -9.02 14.97 0.25
CA ALA A 317 -8.94 15.98 -0.81
C ALA A 317 -10.33 16.35 -1.35
N LEU A 318 -11.21 15.36 -1.60
CA LEU A 318 -12.60 15.60 -2.00
C LEU A 318 -13.40 16.34 -0.93
N LEU A 319 -13.32 15.92 0.34
CA LEU A 319 -14.07 16.53 1.43
C LEU A 319 -13.58 17.95 1.76
N SER A 320 -12.34 18.29 1.38
CA SER A 320 -11.80 19.65 1.49
C SER A 320 -12.57 20.66 0.64
N ILE A 321 -13.30 20.23 -0.40
CA ILE A 321 -14.14 21.10 -1.25
C ILE A 321 -15.66 20.87 -1.03
N SER A 322 -16.02 20.25 0.10
CA SER A 322 -17.42 19.95 0.43
C SER A 322 -18.17 21.13 1.08
N GLN A 323 -19.50 21.02 1.14
CA GLN A 323 -20.38 21.96 1.82
C GLN A 323 -20.64 21.46 3.24
N GLY A 324 -20.00 22.10 4.22
CA GLY A 324 -20.15 21.81 5.65
C GLY A 324 -18.86 21.32 6.31
N VAL A 325 -19.02 20.55 7.38
CA VAL A 325 -17.91 19.99 8.16
C VAL A 325 -17.97 18.47 8.08
N SER A 326 -16.86 17.87 7.64
CA SER A 326 -16.69 16.41 7.56
C SER A 326 -15.73 15.93 8.64
N ARG A 327 -15.87 14.68 9.08
CA ARG A 327 -14.90 14.01 9.96
C ARG A 327 -14.39 12.74 9.31
N ILE A 328 -13.07 12.56 9.31
CA ILE A 328 -12.43 11.30 8.95
C ILE A 328 -11.86 10.69 10.23
N HIS A 329 -12.31 9.49 10.59
CA HIS A 329 -11.70 8.69 11.65
C HIS A 329 -10.85 7.59 11.03
N GLU A 330 -9.52 7.67 11.21
CA GLU A 330 -8.57 6.67 10.74
C GLU A 330 -8.32 5.62 11.82
N THR A 331 -8.77 4.38 11.62
CA THR A 331 -8.65 3.32 12.63
C THR A 331 -7.57 2.29 12.34
N VAL A 332 -6.93 2.36 11.16
CA VAL A 332 -5.95 1.36 10.70
C VAL A 332 -4.52 1.84 10.94
N PHE A 333 -4.25 3.14 10.72
CA PHE A 333 -2.91 3.72 10.83
C PHE A 333 -2.93 5.06 11.59
N GLU A 334 -2.40 5.05 12.82
CA GLU A 334 -2.42 6.19 13.76
C GLU A 334 -1.88 7.51 13.20
N GLN A 335 -0.98 7.48 12.22
CA GLN A 335 -0.28 8.66 11.69
C GLN A 335 -0.49 8.86 10.18
N ARG A 336 -1.59 8.38 9.62
CA ARG A 336 -1.86 8.49 8.18
C ARG A 336 -2.45 9.85 7.77
N PHE A 337 -1.77 10.93 8.14
CA PHE A 337 -2.18 12.31 7.85
C PHE A 337 -1.09 13.17 7.21
N ASN A 338 -0.03 12.54 6.68
CA ASN A 338 1.13 13.26 6.10
C ASN A 338 0.81 14.13 4.87
N HIS A 339 -0.37 13.97 4.26
CA HIS A 339 -0.86 14.79 3.14
C HIS A 339 -1.53 16.10 3.59
N VAL A 340 -1.92 16.21 4.87
CA VAL A 340 -2.64 17.36 5.41
C VAL A 340 -1.86 18.65 5.21
N ALA A 341 -0.54 18.64 5.46
CA ALA A 341 0.32 19.80 5.23
C ALA A 341 0.24 20.33 3.78
N GLY A 342 0.23 19.42 2.79
CA GLY A 342 0.08 19.80 1.38
C GLY A 342 -1.31 20.34 1.07
N LEU A 343 -2.38 19.75 1.63
CA LEU A 343 -3.74 20.26 1.44
C LEU A 343 -3.94 21.64 2.10
N LEU A 344 -3.36 21.86 3.29
CA LEU A 344 -3.37 23.18 3.96
C LEU A 344 -2.63 24.22 3.12
N ALA A 345 -1.48 23.87 2.53
CA ALA A 345 -0.74 24.73 1.61
C ALA A 345 -1.53 25.07 0.33
N MET A 346 -2.54 24.26 -0.01
CA MET A 346 -3.50 24.49 -1.09
C MET A 346 -4.79 25.20 -0.62
N GLY A 347 -4.82 25.68 0.63
CA GLY A 347 -5.94 26.44 1.20
C GLY A 347 -7.05 25.60 1.83
N ALA A 348 -6.87 24.29 2.01
CA ALA A 348 -7.82 23.49 2.78
C ALA A 348 -7.86 23.93 4.26
N LYS A 349 -8.98 23.66 4.95
CA LYS A 349 -9.13 23.93 6.39
C LYS A 349 -9.34 22.62 7.14
N ILE A 350 -8.25 22.11 7.72
CA ILE A 350 -8.22 20.78 8.34
C ILE A 350 -7.61 20.90 9.73
N GLN A 351 -8.28 20.33 10.74
CA GLN A 351 -7.78 20.19 12.09
C GLN A 351 -7.63 18.71 12.45
N LEU A 352 -6.49 18.34 13.03
CA LEU A 352 -6.23 16.99 13.51
C LEU A 352 -6.42 16.90 15.02
N VAL A 353 -7.17 15.89 15.47
CA VAL A 353 -7.40 15.57 16.87
C VAL A 353 -7.22 14.06 17.04
N GLY A 354 -6.01 13.65 17.44
CA GLY A 354 -5.65 12.23 17.50
C GLY A 354 -5.76 11.57 16.12
N GLN A 355 -6.65 10.57 16.00
CA GLN A 355 -6.92 9.85 14.75
C GLN A 355 -8.11 10.42 13.96
N ILE A 356 -8.62 11.59 14.35
CA ILE A 356 -9.74 12.25 13.71
C ILE A 356 -9.25 13.49 12.98
N ALA A 357 -9.56 13.61 11.69
CA ALA A 357 -9.42 14.85 10.93
C ALA A 357 -10.78 15.52 10.79
N ILE A 358 -10.88 16.76 11.25
CA ILE A 358 -12.05 17.63 11.10
C ILE A 358 -11.78 18.55 9.91
N ILE A 359 -12.62 18.46 8.88
CA ILE A 359 -12.41 19.13 7.60
C ILE A 359 -13.55 20.13 7.40
N HIS A 360 -13.22 21.41 7.40
CA HIS A 360 -14.14 22.47 7.02
C HIS A 360 -13.99 22.67 5.52
N GLY A 361 -15.02 22.30 4.76
CA GLY A 361 -14.95 22.43 3.31
C GLY A 361 -14.82 23.89 2.87
N VAL A 362 -14.03 24.10 1.82
CA VAL A 362 -13.80 25.41 1.18
C VAL A 362 -14.40 25.42 -0.22
N GLU A 363 -14.65 26.61 -0.77
CA GLU A 363 -15.24 26.74 -2.12
C GLU A 363 -14.35 26.10 -3.20
N ARG A 364 -13.03 26.28 -3.09
CA ARG A 364 -12.04 25.77 -4.03
C ARG A 364 -10.67 25.65 -3.37
N LEU A 365 -9.85 24.72 -3.87
CA LEU A 365 -8.43 24.67 -3.56
C LEU A 365 -7.65 25.62 -4.48
N ALA A 366 -6.55 26.15 -3.97
CA ALA A 366 -5.62 27.01 -4.69
C ALA A 366 -4.35 26.24 -5.07
N ALA A 367 -3.75 26.64 -6.18
CA ALA A 367 -2.47 26.10 -6.60
C ALA A 367 -1.34 26.43 -5.62
N SER A 368 -0.40 25.49 -5.44
CA SER A 368 0.72 25.63 -4.51
C SER A 368 1.92 24.79 -4.94
N THR A 369 3.03 24.87 -4.19
CA THR A 369 4.12 23.89 -4.28
C THR A 369 4.01 22.92 -3.13
N VAL A 370 3.87 21.64 -3.44
CA VAL A 370 3.63 20.58 -2.45
C VAL A 370 4.58 19.41 -2.65
N VAL A 371 4.78 18.62 -1.59
CA VAL A 371 5.71 17.49 -1.59
C VAL A 371 4.96 16.21 -1.22
N ALA A 372 5.03 15.20 -2.08
CA ALA A 372 4.55 13.87 -1.78
C ALA A 372 5.48 13.18 -0.78
N THR A 373 4.95 12.82 0.39
CA THR A 373 5.70 12.20 1.50
C THR A 373 5.52 10.68 1.55
N ASP A 374 4.44 10.17 0.96
CA ASP A 374 4.20 8.75 0.77
C ASP A 374 3.33 8.50 -0.47
N LEU A 375 3.12 7.22 -0.77
CA LEU A 375 2.43 6.75 -1.95
C LEU A 375 1.01 7.32 -2.11
N ARG A 376 0.17 7.22 -1.07
CA ARG A 376 -1.25 7.59 -1.17
C ARG A 376 -1.44 9.08 -0.87
N ALA A 377 -0.60 9.65 -0.01
CA ALA A 377 -0.51 11.09 0.18
C ALA A 377 -0.12 11.84 -1.10
N GLY A 378 0.84 11.33 -1.87
CA GLY A 378 1.20 11.94 -3.15
C GLY A 378 0.05 11.90 -4.15
N ALA A 379 -0.68 10.77 -4.24
CA ALA A 379 -1.83 10.66 -5.12
C ALA A 379 -3.00 11.58 -4.72
N SER A 380 -3.24 11.79 -3.42
CA SER A 380 -4.24 12.76 -2.98
C SER A 380 -3.88 14.20 -3.39
N LEU A 381 -2.59 14.56 -3.32
CA LEU A 381 -2.13 15.87 -3.77
C LEU A 381 -2.24 16.02 -5.29
N VAL A 382 -2.01 14.96 -6.07
CA VAL A 382 -2.22 14.96 -7.53
C VAL A 382 -3.69 15.24 -7.88
N ILE A 383 -4.64 14.54 -7.28
CA ILE A 383 -6.07 14.77 -7.58
C ILE A 383 -6.58 16.12 -7.04
N ALA A 384 -6.02 16.58 -5.92
CA ALA A 384 -6.28 17.93 -5.40
C ALA A 384 -5.77 18.98 -6.39
N ALA A 385 -4.56 18.82 -6.91
CA ALA A 385 -3.95 19.74 -7.87
C ALA A 385 -4.74 19.86 -9.17
N ILE A 386 -5.29 18.74 -9.67
CA ILE A 386 -6.16 18.74 -10.85
C ILE A 386 -7.42 19.58 -10.61
N SER A 387 -7.97 19.51 -9.40
CA SER A 387 -9.21 20.20 -9.02
C SER A 387 -8.97 21.65 -8.57
N ALA A 388 -7.72 22.03 -8.26
CA ALA A 388 -7.34 23.34 -7.76
C ALA A 388 -7.20 24.37 -8.89
N VAL A 389 -7.46 25.64 -8.60
CA VAL A 389 -7.28 26.71 -9.61
C VAL A 389 -5.81 27.14 -9.68
N GLY A 390 -5.22 27.02 -10.86
CA GLY A 390 -3.85 27.47 -11.17
C GLY A 390 -2.83 26.34 -11.32
N VAL A 391 -1.54 26.69 -11.31
CA VAL A 391 -0.43 25.74 -11.54
C VAL A 391 0.16 25.23 -10.23
N THR A 392 -0.05 23.94 -9.94
CA THR A 392 0.52 23.26 -8.77
C THR A 392 1.78 22.50 -9.17
N ILE A 393 2.84 22.61 -8.35
CA ILE A 393 4.09 21.86 -8.52
C ILE A 393 4.16 20.79 -7.45
N ILE A 394 4.26 19.53 -7.85
CA ILE A 394 4.35 18.37 -6.96
C ILE A 394 5.74 17.77 -7.06
N GLN A 395 6.40 17.63 -5.91
CA GLN A 395 7.69 16.96 -5.75
C GLN A 395 7.55 15.60 -5.07
N GLY A 396 8.60 14.79 -5.05
CA GLY A 396 8.59 13.48 -4.38
C GLY A 396 7.85 12.40 -5.16
N LEU A 397 7.79 12.50 -6.50
CA LEU A 397 7.06 11.55 -7.35
C LEU A 397 7.57 10.12 -7.24
N GLU A 398 8.81 9.91 -6.80
CA GLU A 398 9.34 8.60 -6.47
C GLU A 398 8.45 7.84 -5.47
N HIS A 399 7.74 8.54 -4.58
CA HIS A 399 6.77 7.93 -3.65
C HIS A 399 5.51 7.46 -4.38
N VAL A 400 4.97 8.27 -5.30
CA VAL A 400 3.78 7.95 -6.10
C VAL A 400 4.05 6.76 -7.04
N ASN A 401 5.22 6.74 -7.67
CA ASN A 401 5.66 5.69 -8.60
C ASN A 401 5.82 4.31 -7.95
N ARG A 402 5.72 4.21 -6.62
CA ARG A 402 5.70 2.92 -5.91
C ARG A 402 4.37 2.18 -6.02
N GLY A 403 3.29 2.85 -6.40
CA GLY A 403 1.94 2.27 -6.39
C GLY A 403 0.93 2.87 -7.34
N TYR A 404 1.35 3.79 -8.22
CA TYR A 404 0.59 4.19 -9.39
C TYR A 404 1.47 4.03 -10.62
N ASP A 405 0.96 3.31 -11.61
CA ASP A 405 1.70 2.98 -12.83
C ASP A 405 1.39 4.05 -13.87
N ARG A 406 2.40 4.87 -14.19
CA ARG A 406 2.30 5.96 -15.17
C ARG A 406 1.08 6.86 -14.94
N LEU A 407 0.89 7.29 -13.69
CA LEU A 407 -0.27 8.11 -13.29
C LEU A 407 -0.47 9.31 -14.22
N GLN A 408 0.62 10.00 -14.55
CA GLN A 408 0.60 11.14 -15.46
C GLN A 408 0.12 10.77 -16.87
N ASP A 409 0.53 9.63 -17.41
CA ASP A 409 0.15 9.19 -18.76
C ASP A 409 -1.33 8.81 -18.83
N LYS A 410 -1.93 8.42 -17.70
CA LYS A 410 -3.37 8.13 -17.61
C LYS A 410 -4.21 9.38 -17.44
N LEU A 411 -3.62 10.46 -16.95
CA LEU A 411 -4.28 11.74 -16.75
C LEU A 411 -4.26 12.63 -18.01
N ILE A 412 -3.25 12.47 -18.87
CA ILE A 412 -3.12 13.24 -20.13
C ILE A 412 -4.29 13.01 -21.10
N PRO A 413 -4.75 11.77 -21.39
CA PRO A 413 -5.85 11.53 -22.32
C PRO A 413 -7.21 12.01 -21.80
N ALA A 414 -7.33 12.17 -20.48
CA ALA A 414 -8.58 12.52 -19.80
C ALA A 414 -8.72 14.03 -19.58
N GLN A 415 -7.83 14.88 -20.12
CA GLN A 415 -7.83 16.32 -19.85
C GLN A 415 -7.50 17.18 -21.07
N SER A 416 -8.12 18.36 -21.12
CA SER A 416 -7.68 19.51 -21.92
C SER A 416 -6.62 20.36 -21.18
N THR A 417 -5.91 19.78 -20.21
CA THR A 417 -4.98 20.44 -19.27
C THR A 417 -3.53 20.11 -19.61
N SER A 418 -2.63 21.08 -19.47
CA SER A 418 -1.19 20.86 -19.60
C SER A 418 -0.63 20.18 -18.34
N ILE A 419 -0.50 18.86 -18.37
CA ILE A 419 0.33 18.11 -17.42
C ILE A 419 1.74 18.06 -17.99
N VAL A 420 2.70 18.67 -17.30
CA VAL A 420 4.10 18.69 -17.74
C VAL A 420 4.98 18.04 -16.68
N CYS A 421 5.66 16.96 -17.05
CA CYS A 421 6.75 16.39 -16.28
C CYS A 421 8.05 17.07 -16.69
N THR A 422 8.61 17.91 -15.82
CA THR A 422 9.94 18.49 -16.05
C THR A 422 10.96 17.88 -15.09
N GLY A 423 12.14 17.56 -15.60
CA GLY A 423 13.31 17.33 -14.77
C GLY A 423 13.99 18.66 -14.53
N LEU A 424 13.96 19.21 -13.32
CA LEU A 424 14.79 20.38 -12.99
C LEU A 424 16.18 19.91 -12.55
N ALA A 425 17.20 20.56 -13.10
CA ALA A 425 18.51 20.65 -12.45
C ALA A 425 18.36 21.50 -11.19
N GLU A 426 19.07 21.13 -10.12
CA GLU A 426 19.00 21.67 -8.76
C GLU A 426 18.72 23.19 -8.71
N SER A 427 17.54 23.57 -8.23
CA SER A 427 17.26 24.94 -7.79
C SER A 427 17.18 24.97 -6.26
N ASN A 428 17.91 25.93 -5.67
CA ASN A 428 18.15 26.12 -4.23
C ASN A 428 16.92 26.59 -3.43
N LEU A 429 15.75 25.96 -3.55
CA LEU A 429 14.72 26.11 -2.51
C LEU A 429 14.94 25.04 -1.42
N ASP A 430 15.19 25.46 -0.18
CA ASP A 430 15.18 24.56 1.00
C ASP A 430 13.72 24.17 1.32
N LEU A 431 13.17 23.26 0.51
CA LEU A 431 11.76 22.88 0.48
C LEU A 431 11.34 22.03 1.68
N LEU A 432 12.30 21.44 2.39
CA LEU A 432 12.07 20.83 3.70
C LEU A 432 11.64 21.87 4.74
N ALA A 433 11.98 23.16 4.57
CA ALA A 433 11.51 24.23 5.45
C ALA A 433 10.00 24.50 5.31
N VAL A 434 9.44 24.42 4.09
CA VAL A 434 8.02 24.69 3.83
C VAL A 434 7.12 23.66 4.51
N ASN A 435 7.45 22.36 4.37
CA ASN A 435 6.72 21.30 5.08
C ASN A 435 6.94 21.37 6.60
N ARG A 436 8.14 21.72 7.08
CA ARG A 436 8.41 21.86 8.52
C ARG A 436 7.62 23.00 9.15
N LEU A 437 7.38 24.09 8.44
CA LEU A 437 6.53 25.19 8.89
C LEU A 437 5.07 24.74 8.98
N ALA A 438 4.53 24.12 7.94
CA ALA A 438 3.16 23.61 7.93
C ALA A 438 2.92 22.50 8.99
N LEU A 439 3.88 21.59 9.17
CA LEU A 439 3.83 20.52 10.19
C LEU A 439 3.91 21.08 11.62
N ARG A 440 4.70 22.15 11.84
CA ARG A 440 4.77 22.85 13.13
C ARG A 440 3.45 23.55 13.47
N GLU A 441 2.78 24.13 12.48
CA GLU A 441 1.47 24.78 12.68
C GLU A 441 0.36 23.79 13.07
N ILE A 442 0.46 22.52 12.66
CA ILE A 442 -0.50 21.46 13.05
C ILE A 442 -0.03 20.57 14.22
N GLY A 443 1.03 20.96 14.93
CA GLY A 443 1.51 20.24 16.12
C GLY A 443 2.18 18.89 15.85
N MET A 444 2.53 18.57 14.60
CA MET A 444 3.29 17.37 14.24
C MET A 444 4.79 17.66 14.30
N ASN A 445 5.45 17.29 15.40
CA ASN A 445 6.91 17.40 15.49
C ASN A 445 7.61 16.27 14.72
N ASP A 446 8.57 16.64 13.87
CA ASP A 446 9.54 15.74 13.24
C ASP A 446 10.33 14.98 14.33
N ARG A 447 9.91 13.76 14.68
CA ARG A 447 10.77 12.80 15.38
C ARG A 447 11.48 11.93 14.37
N ALA A 448 12.22 12.56 13.46
CA ALA A 448 13.17 11.91 12.58
C ALA A 448 14.53 12.62 12.68
N GLY A 449 15.44 12.06 13.47
CA GLY A 449 16.87 12.33 13.33
C GLY A 449 17.38 13.66 13.89
N GLY A 450 17.22 13.89 15.19
CA GLY A 450 18.00 14.90 15.91
C GLY A 450 18.72 14.26 17.09
N LYS A 451 20.00 13.87 16.92
CA LYS A 451 20.88 13.71 18.08
C LYS A 451 20.93 15.06 18.77
N GLY A 452 20.25 15.20 19.91
CA GLY A 452 20.46 16.32 20.79
C GLY A 452 21.94 16.38 21.13
N ARG A 453 22.63 17.41 20.63
CA ARG A 453 23.87 17.88 21.24
C ARG A 453 23.48 18.33 22.66
N LYS A 454 23.61 17.43 23.63
CA LYS A 454 23.78 17.85 25.02
C LYS A 454 25.18 18.44 25.10
N GLU A 455 25.25 19.76 25.28
CA GLU A 455 26.45 20.40 25.78
C GLU A 455 26.82 19.75 27.11
N SER A 456 27.95 19.08 27.14
CA SER A 456 28.55 18.56 28.36
C SER A 456 29.14 19.74 29.15
N LYS A 457 28.38 20.27 30.11
CA LYS A 457 29.02 20.87 31.28
C LYS A 457 29.60 19.73 32.11
N ARG A 458 30.92 19.75 32.27
CA ARG A 458 31.62 18.94 33.26
C ARG A 458 31.16 19.42 34.62
N ASP A 459 30.66 18.52 35.44
CA ASP A 459 30.79 18.61 36.88
C ASP A 459 31.31 17.27 37.39
N GLU A 460 32.31 17.38 38.25
CA GLU A 460 33.08 16.31 38.87
C GLU A 460 32.20 15.58 39.89
N THR A 461 31.95 14.29 39.65
CA THR A 461 31.93 13.19 40.64
C THR A 461 31.32 11.96 39.96
N GLY A 462 32.07 10.86 39.95
CA GLY A 462 31.62 9.60 39.35
C GLY A 462 30.54 8.93 40.18
N ASP A 463 29.51 8.43 39.51
CA ASP A 463 28.97 7.08 39.70
C ASP A 463 27.88 6.78 38.64
N LEU A 464 27.96 5.59 38.05
CA LEU A 464 27.00 5.08 37.05
C LEU A 464 25.97 4.20 37.78
N HIS A 465 24.76 4.72 37.98
CA HIS A 465 23.58 3.89 38.28
C HIS A 465 22.87 3.49 36.99
N VAL A 466 22.71 2.18 36.80
CA VAL A 466 21.95 1.56 35.71
C VAL A 466 20.61 1.12 36.28
N ASP A 467 19.53 1.83 35.95
CA ASP A 467 18.17 1.43 36.33
C ASP A 467 17.42 0.76 35.17
N GLY A 468 17.08 -0.51 35.46
CA GLY A 468 15.89 -1.29 35.12
C GLY A 468 14.97 -0.86 33.97
N LEU A 469 14.83 -1.77 33.00
CA LEU A 469 13.66 -1.90 32.14
C LEU A 469 12.87 -3.14 32.60
N GLU A 470 11.64 -2.95 33.08
CA GLU A 470 10.64 -4.00 33.27
C GLU A 470 9.66 -4.05 32.08
N PHE A 471 9.06 -5.23 31.92
CA PHE A 471 8.52 -5.88 30.72
C PHE A 471 7.26 -5.29 30.07
#